data_AF-A0A355C9G3-F1
#
_entry.id   AF-A0A355C9G3-F1
#
_cell.length_a   1.000
_cell.length_b   1.000
_cell.length_c   1.000
_cell.angle_alpha   90.00
_cell.angle_beta   90.00
_cell.angle_gamma   90.00
#
_symmetry.space_group_name_H-M   'P 1'
#
loop_
_entity.id
_entity.type
_entity.pdbx_description
1 polymer ?
#
loop_
_entity_poly.entity_id
_entity_poly.type
_entity_poly.pdbx_seq_one_letter_code
_entity_poly.pdbx_strand_id
1 'polypeptide(L)'
;LKLGKWNGTVCEVYVNNKKAGIIGFDPYTLDVSPWLEKGKNQIDVCVIGSLRNLLGPHYNNPSQGLAGPFNWRNINAPIPPEAYKMVDYGLFEDFELVY
;
A
#
# COMPACT_ATOMS: atom_id res chain seq x y z
N LEU A 1 10.19 2.71 -14.21
CA LEU A 1 9.83 1.75 -13.14
C LEU A 1 8.37 1.39 -13.26
N LYS A 2 8.02 0.11 -13.19
CA LYS A 2 6.66 -0.41 -13.21
C LYS A 2 6.47 -1.35 -12.03
N LEU A 3 5.40 -1.18 -11.26
CA LEU A 3 5.08 -2.10 -10.17
C LEU A 3 4.56 -3.43 -10.74
N GLY A 4 5.01 -4.55 -10.18
CA GLY A 4 4.37 -5.85 -10.36
C GLY A 4 3.04 -5.94 -9.60
N LYS A 5 2.57 -7.15 -9.30
CA LYS A 5 1.43 -7.34 -8.41
C LYS A 5 1.69 -6.68 -7.05
N TRP A 6 0.89 -5.68 -6.72
CA TRP A 6 0.97 -4.94 -5.47
C TRP A 6 -0.43 -4.63 -4.93
N ASN A 7 -0.54 -4.33 -3.64
CA ASN A 7 -1.75 -3.79 -3.03
C ASN A 7 -1.39 -2.77 -1.96
N GLY A 8 -2.05 -1.62 -2.02
CA GLY A 8 -1.81 -0.47 -1.15
C GLY A 8 -2.69 0.71 -1.57
N THR A 9 -2.52 1.83 -0.90
CA THR A 9 -3.15 3.09 -1.29
C THR A 9 -2.29 3.84 -2.29
N VAL A 10 -0.97 3.88 -2.06
CA VAL A 10 0.04 4.44 -2.97
C VAL A 10 1.39 3.75 -2.72
N CYS A 11 2.35 3.92 -3.64
CA CYS A 11 3.75 3.61 -3.41
C CYS A 11 4.60 4.87 -3.57
N GLU A 12 5.54 5.10 -2.66
CA GLU A 12 6.60 6.08 -2.87
C GLU A 12 7.83 5.41 -3.46
N VAL A 13 8.50 6.08 -4.40
CA VAL A 13 9.72 5.58 -5.02
C VAL A 13 10.87 6.51 -4.68
N TYR A 14 11.96 5.93 -4.21
CA TYR A 14 13.22 6.61 -3.96
C TYR A 14 14.31 5.99 -4.84
N VAL A 15 15.17 6.84 -5.38
CA VAL A 15 16.35 6.43 -6.15
C VAL A 15 17.55 7.12 -5.52
N ASN A 16 18.52 6.32 -5.07
CA ASN A 16 19.72 6.81 -4.39
C ASN A 16 19.39 7.76 -3.22
N ASN A 17 18.44 7.36 -2.36
CA ASN A 17 17.91 8.13 -1.22
C ASN A 17 17.19 9.44 -1.58
N LYS A 18 16.92 9.72 -2.85
CA LYS A 18 16.15 10.88 -3.30
C LYS A 18 14.76 10.45 -3.72
N LYS A 19 13.72 11.17 -3.26
CA LYS A 19 12.33 10.90 -3.65
C LYS A 19 12.17 11.17 -5.15
N ALA A 20 11.90 10.13 -5.92
CA ALA A 20 11.66 10.20 -7.36
C ALA A 20 10.19 10.49 -7.66
N GLY A 21 9.26 9.97 -6.85
CA GLY A 21 7.84 10.23 -7.04
C GLY A 21 6.93 9.32 -6.24
N ILE A 22 5.64 9.37 -6.60
CA ILE A 22 4.57 8.56 -6.02
C ILE A 22 3.82 7.88 -7.16
N ILE A 23 3.49 6.60 -6.98
CA ILE A 23 2.64 5.81 -7.87
C ILE A 23 1.32 5.56 -7.14
N GLY A 24 0.22 6.10 -7.67
CA GLY A 24 -1.12 5.93 -7.07
C GLY A 24 -2.16 5.32 -8.00
N PHE A 25 -1.92 5.32 -9.32
CA PHE A 25 -2.93 4.97 -10.31
C PHE A 25 -2.33 4.17 -11.47
N ASP A 26 -3.18 3.40 -12.13
CA ASP A 26 -2.86 2.70 -13.38
C ASP A 26 -2.29 3.71 -14.42
N PRO A 27 -1.19 3.39 -15.13
CA PRO A 27 -0.58 2.07 -15.32
C PRO A 27 0.45 1.63 -14.25
N TYR A 28 0.45 2.26 -13.08
CA TYR A 28 1.37 1.96 -11.96
C TYR A 28 2.86 2.06 -12.35
N THR A 29 3.18 3.09 -13.13
CA THR A 29 4.53 3.37 -13.60
C THR A 29 5.04 4.73 -13.12
N LEU A 30 6.36 4.84 -12.97
CA LEU A 30 7.06 6.09 -12.72
C LEU A 30 8.32 6.15 -13.56
N ASP A 31 8.55 7.27 -14.26
CA ASP A 31 9.85 7.53 -14.88
C ASP A 31 10.87 7.88 -13.79
N VAL A 32 11.92 7.07 -13.70
CA VAL A 32 13.01 7.23 -12.73
C VAL A 32 14.33 7.62 -13.40
N SER A 33 14.34 7.75 -14.74
CA SER A 33 15.53 8.04 -15.54
C SER A 33 16.30 9.29 -15.07
N PRO A 34 15.64 10.39 -14.66
CA PRO A 34 16.34 11.60 -14.19
C PRO A 34 17.16 11.40 -12.90
N TRP A 35 16.93 10.32 -12.14
CA TRP A 35 17.61 10.04 -10.87
C TRP A 35 18.63 8.91 -10.96
N LEU A 36 18.72 8.22 -12.10
CA LEU A 36 19.67 7.15 -12.30
C LEU A 36 21.06 7.69 -12.57
N GLU A 37 22.06 7.05 -11.95
CA GLU A 37 23.47 7.35 -12.12
C GLU A 37 24.18 6.17 -12.80
N LYS A 38 25.33 6.40 -13.44
CA LYS A 38 26.10 5.33 -14.06
C LYS A 38 26.61 4.37 -12.98
N GLY A 39 26.27 3.09 -13.11
CA GLY A 39 26.71 2.03 -12.20
C GLY A 39 25.56 1.49 -11.35
N LYS A 40 25.84 1.22 -10.09
CA LYS A 40 24.85 0.66 -9.17
C LYS A 40 23.94 1.75 -8.63
N ASN A 41 22.63 1.55 -8.75
CA ASN A 41 21.61 2.40 -8.16
C ASN A 41 20.87 1.62 -7.06
N GLN A 42 20.51 2.30 -5.99
CA GLN A 42 19.56 1.77 -5.01
C GLN A 42 18.19 2.35 -5.34
N ILE A 43 17.19 1.47 -5.45
CA ILE A 43 15.80 1.86 -5.68
C ILE A 43 14.98 1.29 -4.54
N ASP A 44 14.32 2.15 -3.78
CA ASP A 44 13.44 1.77 -2.69
C ASP A 44 12.00 2.04 -3.11
N VAL A 45 11.16 1.01 -3.04
CA VAL A 45 9.71 1.11 -3.29
C VAL A 45 8.99 0.92 -1.96
N CYS A 46 8.44 2.01 -1.43
CA CYS A 46 7.73 2.04 -0.16
C CYS A 46 6.24 1.89 -0.40
N VAL A 47 5.69 0.70 -0.16
CA VAL A 47 4.24 0.45 -0.24
C VAL A 47 3.54 1.03 0.98
N ILE A 48 2.57 1.91 0.75
CA ILE A 48 1.77 2.53 1.81
C ILE A 48 0.39 1.91 1.81
N GLY A 49 0.07 1.19 2.88
CA GLY A 49 -1.27 0.67 3.14
C GLY A 49 -2.24 1.74 3.62
N SER A 50 -3.42 1.33 4.06
CA SER A 50 -4.37 2.22 4.73
C SER A 50 -4.51 1.89 6.21
N LEU A 51 -5.24 2.72 6.94
CA LEU A 51 -5.62 2.45 8.32
C LEU A 51 -6.62 1.28 8.45
N ARG A 52 -7.05 0.62 7.36
CA ARG A 52 -8.07 -0.44 7.39
C ARG A 52 -7.72 -1.63 8.27
N ASN A 53 -6.46 -2.10 8.23
CA ASN A 53 -6.08 -3.23 9.09
C ASN A 53 -5.94 -2.79 10.56
N LEU A 54 -5.52 -1.55 10.80
CA LEU A 54 -5.34 -0.99 12.14
C LEU A 54 -6.67 -0.61 12.82
N LEU A 55 -7.53 0.13 12.11
CA LEU A 55 -8.76 0.76 12.61
C LEU A 55 -10.04 0.11 12.07
N GLY A 56 -9.92 -0.87 11.19
CA GLY A 56 -11.04 -1.61 10.65
C GLY A 56 -11.72 -0.95 9.45
N PRO A 57 -12.97 -1.34 9.17
CA PRO A 57 -13.93 -1.78 10.17
C PRO A 57 -13.90 -3.30 10.44
N HIS A 58 -13.68 -3.68 11.70
CA HIS A 58 -13.58 -5.08 12.14
C HIS A 58 -14.88 -5.63 12.73
N TYR A 59 -15.69 -4.75 13.31
CA TYR A 59 -16.91 -5.10 14.03
C TYR A 59 -18.16 -4.72 13.23
N ASN A 60 -19.32 -5.29 13.60
CA ASN A 60 -20.63 -5.03 12.99
C ASN A 60 -20.73 -5.32 11.47
N ASN A 61 -19.78 -6.07 10.91
CA ASN A 61 -19.80 -6.61 9.55
C ASN A 61 -20.20 -5.62 8.44
N PRO A 62 -19.61 -4.42 8.34
CA PRO A 62 -20.01 -3.46 7.30
C PRO A 62 -19.55 -3.90 5.90
N SER A 63 -20.17 -3.29 4.89
CA SER A 63 -19.71 -3.36 3.50
C SER A 63 -18.31 -2.79 3.33
N GLN A 64 -17.65 -3.16 2.23
CA GLN A 64 -16.35 -2.59 1.90
C GLN A 64 -16.48 -1.08 1.59
N GLY A 65 -15.52 -0.28 2.04
CA GLY A 65 -15.41 1.14 1.72
C GLY A 65 -15.34 2.05 2.95
N LEU A 66 -16.43 2.15 3.71
CA LEU A 66 -16.52 3.08 4.83
C LEU A 66 -16.11 2.44 6.16
N ALA A 67 -15.10 3.04 6.80
CA ALA A 67 -14.75 2.81 8.20
C ALA A 67 -15.14 4.06 9.02
N GLY A 68 -16.01 3.92 10.01
CA GLY A 68 -16.48 5.02 10.83
C GLY A 68 -16.83 4.59 12.25
N PRO A 69 -17.12 5.56 13.14
CA PRO A 69 -17.38 5.29 14.56
C PRO A 69 -18.55 4.33 14.79
N PHE A 70 -19.54 4.29 13.88
CA PHE A 70 -20.66 3.35 13.95
C PHE A 70 -20.23 1.87 13.91
N ASN A 71 -19.09 1.57 13.29
CA ASN A 71 -18.57 0.20 13.28
C ASN A 71 -18.13 -0.25 14.67
N TRP A 72 -17.85 0.67 15.58
CA TRP A 72 -17.42 0.42 16.96
C TRP A 72 -18.54 0.61 17.99
N ARG A 73 -19.77 0.86 17.54
CA ARG A 73 -20.92 1.08 18.43
C ARG A 73 -21.41 -0.23 19.03
N ASN A 74 -21.73 -0.20 20.34
CA ASN A 74 -22.31 -1.30 21.11
C ASN A 74 -21.45 -2.59 21.14
N ILE A 75 -20.12 -2.45 21.08
CA ILE A 75 -19.20 -3.58 21.20
C ILE A 75 -18.97 -3.88 22.68
N ASN A 76 -19.57 -4.97 23.15
CA ASN A 76 -19.54 -5.36 24.57
C ASN A 76 -18.39 -6.33 24.91
N ALA A 77 -17.75 -6.92 23.90
CA ALA A 77 -16.63 -7.84 24.03
C ALA A 77 -15.78 -7.84 22.74
N PRO A 78 -14.47 -8.15 22.82
CA PRO A 78 -13.66 -8.37 21.63
C PRO A 78 -14.14 -9.60 20.85
N ILE A 79 -13.85 -9.62 19.55
CA ILE A 79 -14.07 -10.79 18.68
C ILE A 79 -12.77 -11.58 18.50
N PRO A 80 -12.83 -12.86 18.09
CA PRO A 80 -11.63 -13.62 17.74
C PRO A 80 -10.82 -12.93 16.64
N PRO A 81 -9.47 -13.00 16.67
CA PRO A 81 -8.61 -12.35 15.67
C PRO A 81 -8.93 -12.75 14.22
N GLU A 82 -9.36 -13.99 14.00
CA GLU A 82 -9.70 -14.54 12.68
C GLU A 82 -10.97 -13.91 12.10
N ALA A 83 -11.81 -13.29 12.95
CA ALA A 83 -12.99 -12.57 12.52
C ALA A 83 -12.68 -11.13 12.06
N TYR A 84 -11.43 -10.65 12.23
CA TYR A 84 -11.03 -9.35 11.72
C TYR A 84 -10.96 -9.32 10.20
N LYS A 85 -11.51 -8.25 9.62
CA LYS A 85 -11.56 -8.05 8.17
C LYS A 85 -10.26 -7.42 7.67
N MET A 86 -9.19 -8.19 7.64
CA MET A 86 -7.90 -7.73 7.11
C MET A 86 -7.89 -7.74 5.57
N VAL A 87 -7.02 -6.93 4.99
CA VAL A 87 -6.63 -7.00 3.57
C VAL A 87 -5.12 -7.09 3.47
N ASP A 88 -4.63 -7.81 2.46
CA ASP A 88 -3.20 -7.91 2.21
C ASP A 88 -2.68 -6.58 1.66
N TYR A 89 -1.62 -6.04 2.27
CA TYR A 89 -0.89 -4.88 1.75
C TYR A 89 0.55 -5.28 1.50
N GLY A 90 1.11 -4.85 0.38
CA GLY A 90 2.50 -5.11 0.06
C GLY A 90 2.77 -5.16 -1.43
N LEU A 91 4.02 -5.48 -1.74
CA LEU A 91 4.52 -5.79 -3.06
C LEU A 91 4.65 -7.31 -3.15
N PHE A 92 3.80 -7.96 -3.93
CA PHE A 92 3.73 -9.42 -4.04
C PHE A 92 4.60 -9.97 -5.16
N GLU A 93 4.94 -9.12 -6.12
CA GLU A 93 5.90 -9.38 -7.19
C GLU A 93 6.86 -8.19 -7.26
N ASP A 94 8.10 -8.44 -7.63
CA ASP A 94 9.10 -7.38 -7.74
C ASP A 94 8.70 -6.33 -8.80
N PHE A 95 9.32 -5.15 -8.72
CA PHE A 95 9.14 -4.11 -9.72
C PHE A 95 10.09 -4.31 -10.91
N GLU A 96 9.71 -3.77 -12.06
CA GLU A 96 10.50 -3.84 -13.29
C GLU A 96 11.04 -2.45 -13.68
N LEU A 97 12.25 -2.45 -14.25
CA LEU A 97 12.79 -1.31 -14.99
C LEU A 97 12.54 -1.52 -16.48
N VAL A 98 11.44 -0.94 -16.96
CA VAL A 98 11.11 -0.82 -18.39
C VAL A 98 11.89 0.33 -19.03
N TYR A 99 12.42 0.07 -20.24
CA TYR A 99 13.20 0.99 -21.07
C TYR A 99 12.45 1.40 -22.33
#